data_AF-A0A2P4SRQ5-F1
#
_entry.id   AF-A0A2P4SRQ5-F1
#
_cell.length_a   1.000
_cell.length_b   1.000
_cell.length_c   1.000
_cell.angle_alpha   90.00
_cell.angle_beta   90.00
_cell.angle_gamma   90.00
#
_symmetry.space_group_name_H-M   'P 1'
#
loop_
_entity.id
_entity.type
_entity.pdbx_description
1 polymer ?
#
loop_
_entity_poly.entity_id
_entity_poly.type
_entity_poly.pdbx_seq_one_letter_code
_entity_poly.pdbx_strand_id
1 'polypeptide(L)'
;MGMRAVGLLLLFSSSAGTYVAQHCSTAHSNGNCASCTEGKDYTAHANGLEECLLCRQCKDVVESIEVGKIDHIYDQHTAYAQLYRATTLFSNFHFLDQITSRTCTVTSDTECQCQQGYFCPAEGCEICQRCSQKCPEGREIVQICNATMDLGCGLPDQGLVHKHCLLLYLTKQREAWSISGSNI
;
A
#
# COMPACT_ATOMS: atom_id res chain seq x y z
N MET A 1 25.55 -35.18 -28.30
CA MET A 1 25.81 -35.97 -27.07
C MET A 1 25.65 -35.02 -25.90
N GLY A 2 24.67 -35.08 -25.00
CA GLY A 2 23.50 -35.93 -24.84
C GLY A 2 22.71 -35.30 -23.68
N MET A 3 21.44 -34.95 -23.90
CA MET A 3 20.54 -34.64 -22.81
C MET A 3 20.40 -35.91 -21.98
N ARG A 4 20.89 -35.91 -20.74
CA ARG A 4 20.77 -37.07 -19.85
C ARG A 4 19.77 -36.76 -18.74
N ALA A 5 18.65 -37.45 -18.86
CA ALA A 5 17.69 -37.84 -17.84
C ALA A 5 17.01 -36.70 -17.06
N VAL A 6 15.83 -36.32 -17.55
CA VAL A 6 14.71 -35.88 -16.72
C VAL A 6 14.34 -37.05 -15.80
N GLY A 7 14.76 -36.98 -14.53
CA GLY A 7 14.49 -37.97 -13.49
C GLY A 7 13.91 -37.29 -12.25
N LEU A 8 12.59 -37.31 -12.18
CA LEU A 8 11.67 -37.05 -11.06
C LEU A 8 12.24 -37.01 -9.61
N LEU A 9 11.82 -35.98 -8.86
CA LEU A 9 11.85 -35.75 -7.39
C LEU A 9 13.21 -35.43 -6.75
N LEU A 10 13.41 -34.26 -6.14
CA LEU A 10 12.59 -33.68 -5.06
C LEU A 10 12.31 -32.19 -5.28
N LEU A 11 11.06 -31.77 -5.02
CA LEU A 11 10.68 -30.37 -4.85
C LEU A 11 11.46 -29.83 -3.63
N PHE A 12 12.61 -29.19 -3.86
CA PHE A 12 13.36 -28.54 -2.78
C PHE A 12 12.63 -27.23 -2.44
N SER A 13 11.53 -27.34 -1.70
CA SER A 13 10.81 -26.18 -1.18
C SER A 13 11.49 -25.70 0.08
N SER A 14 12.15 -24.55 0.03
CA SER A 14 12.64 -23.82 1.20
C SER A 14 11.45 -23.31 2.03
N SER A 15 11.60 -23.20 3.35
CA SER A 15 10.55 -22.62 4.20
C SER A 15 10.47 -21.10 3.99
N ALA A 16 9.38 -20.47 4.46
CA ALA A 16 9.30 -19.01 4.52
C ALA A 16 10.52 -18.44 5.27
N GLY A 17 11.02 -17.28 4.81
CA GLY A 17 12.25 -16.66 5.32
C GLY A 17 13.54 -17.29 4.84
N THR A 18 13.47 -18.21 3.87
CA THR A 18 14.66 -18.84 3.26
C THR A 18 14.54 -18.94 1.73
N TYR A 19 15.68 -19.14 1.07
CA TYR A 19 15.81 -19.37 -0.37
C TYR A 19 16.79 -20.52 -0.64
N VAL A 20 16.76 -21.07 -1.86
CA VAL A 20 17.62 -22.17 -2.29
C VAL A 20 18.99 -21.63 -2.70
N ALA A 21 19.95 -21.67 -1.78
CA ALA A 21 21.32 -21.25 -2.04
C ALA A 21 22.10 -22.24 -2.91
N GLN A 22 21.75 -23.52 -2.86
CA GLN A 22 22.37 -24.56 -3.69
C GLN A 22 21.38 -25.67 -4.03
N HIS A 23 21.24 -25.95 -5.33
CA HIS A 23 20.46 -27.08 -5.82
C HIS A 23 21.22 -28.40 -5.70
N CYS A 24 20.49 -29.50 -5.58
CA CYS A 24 21.06 -30.84 -5.62
C CYS A 24 21.72 -31.10 -6.99
N SER A 25 22.98 -31.54 -6.99
CA SER A 25 23.73 -31.84 -8.22
C SER A 25 23.78 -33.33 -8.56
N THR A 26 23.51 -34.20 -7.58
CA THR A 26 23.49 -35.66 -7.75
C THR A 26 22.27 -36.28 -7.04
N ALA A 27 21.81 -37.45 -7.52
CA ALA A 27 20.74 -38.19 -6.85
C ALA A 27 21.14 -38.50 -5.39
N HIS A 28 20.19 -38.31 -4.46
CA HIS A 28 20.39 -38.49 -3.02
C HIS A 28 21.35 -37.49 -2.35
N SER A 29 21.67 -36.37 -3.00
CA SER A 29 22.31 -35.21 -2.34
C SER A 29 21.25 -34.23 -1.86
N ASN A 30 21.48 -33.62 -0.69
CA ASN A 30 20.63 -32.55 -0.18
C ASN A 30 21.04 -31.22 -0.81
N GLY A 31 20.07 -30.41 -1.24
CA GLY A 31 20.28 -29.00 -1.50
C GLY A 31 20.56 -28.23 -0.20
N ASN A 32 20.93 -26.96 -0.32
CA ASN A 32 21.13 -26.07 0.82
C ASN A 32 20.21 -24.85 0.72
N CYS A 33 19.63 -24.46 1.85
CA CYS A 33 18.84 -23.24 1.98
C CYS A 33 19.62 -22.19 2.79
N ALA A 34 19.43 -20.93 2.46
CA ALA A 34 19.95 -19.80 3.23
C ALA A 34 18.81 -18.90 3.68
N SER A 35 18.99 -18.23 4.81
CA SER A 35 18.00 -17.28 5.32
C SER A 35 18.02 -15.97 4.54
N CYS A 36 16.86 -15.35 4.46
CA CYS A 36 16.71 -13.96 4.06
C CYS A 36 17.37 -13.03 5.10
N THR A 37 17.65 -11.79 4.69
CA THR A 37 18.25 -10.74 5.50
C THR A 37 17.17 -9.84 6.08
N GLU A 38 17.06 -9.80 7.40
CA GLU A 38 16.11 -8.97 8.12
C GLU A 38 16.14 -7.50 7.65
N GLY A 39 14.97 -6.96 7.32
CA GLY A 39 14.80 -5.59 6.84
C GLY A 39 15.30 -5.30 5.41
N LYS A 40 15.81 -6.31 4.68
CA LYS A 40 16.26 -6.14 3.28
C LYS A 40 15.49 -7.00 2.29
N ASP A 41 15.26 -8.26 2.62
CA ASP A 41 14.57 -9.20 1.75
C ASP A 41 13.75 -10.23 2.55
N TYR A 42 12.80 -10.88 1.87
CA TYR A 42 11.82 -11.77 2.47
C TYR A 42 11.33 -12.86 1.53
N THR A 43 10.78 -13.93 2.10
CA THR A 43 9.93 -14.90 1.39
C THR A 43 8.74 -15.27 2.28
N ALA A 44 7.52 -14.95 1.82
CA ALA A 44 6.32 -15.06 2.67
C ALA A 44 5.86 -16.50 2.93
N HIS A 45 6.19 -17.40 2.01
CA HIS A 45 5.72 -18.79 2.01
C HIS A 45 6.85 -19.71 1.59
N ALA A 46 6.63 -21.03 1.78
CA ALA A 46 7.54 -22.01 1.25
C ALA A 46 7.69 -21.86 -0.27
N ASN A 47 8.92 -21.83 -0.75
CA ASN A 47 9.27 -21.38 -2.09
C ASN A 47 10.43 -22.21 -2.67
N GLY A 48 10.73 -22.01 -3.95
CA GLY A 48 11.90 -22.61 -4.61
C GLY A 48 12.77 -21.56 -5.29
N LEU A 49 12.76 -20.33 -4.77
CA LEU A 49 13.51 -19.21 -5.33
C LEU A 49 15.00 -19.37 -5.01
N GLU A 50 15.86 -18.92 -5.93
CA GLU A 50 17.32 -18.90 -5.74
C GLU A 50 17.80 -17.65 -4.98
N GLU A 51 16.90 -16.73 -4.68
CA GLU A 51 17.12 -15.52 -3.89
C GLU A 51 15.83 -15.06 -3.20
N CYS A 52 15.95 -14.27 -2.14
CA CYS A 52 14.79 -13.67 -1.47
C CYS A 52 14.27 -12.45 -2.24
N LEU A 53 13.00 -12.10 -2.03
CA LEU A 53 12.39 -10.91 -2.64
C LEU A 53 12.79 -9.67 -1.84
N LEU A 54 13.26 -8.62 -2.52
CA LEU A 54 13.58 -7.37 -1.85
C LEU A 54 12.33 -6.74 -1.21
N CYS A 55 12.50 -6.22 0.00
CA CYS A 55 11.45 -5.50 0.70
C CYS A 55 11.05 -4.26 -0.09
N ARG A 56 9.74 -4.01 -0.19
CA ARG A 56 9.21 -2.75 -0.69
C ARG A 56 9.69 -1.60 0.19
N GLN A 57 10.15 -0.53 -0.44
CA GLN A 57 10.38 0.74 0.27
C GLN A 57 9.14 1.59 0.10
N CYS A 58 8.53 1.97 1.22
CA CYS A 58 7.46 2.94 1.21
C CYS A 58 8.06 4.31 0.86
N LYS A 59 7.33 5.12 0.10
CA LYS A 59 7.78 6.45 -0.34
C LYS A 59 7.62 7.46 0.80
N ASP A 60 8.37 7.24 1.87
CA ASP A 60 8.40 8.04 3.09
C ASP A 60 9.82 8.56 3.24
N VAL A 61 9.96 9.85 2.96
CA VAL A 61 11.15 10.66 3.22
C VAL A 61 12.27 10.41 2.20
N VAL A 62 12.50 11.42 1.35
CA VAL A 62 13.80 11.60 0.70
C VAL A 62 14.82 11.74 1.84
N GLU A 63 15.69 10.74 2.04
CA GLU A 63 16.97 11.00 2.70
C GLU A 63 17.56 12.21 1.97
N SER A 64 17.67 13.31 2.72
CA SER A 64 18.18 14.59 2.27
C SER A 64 19.29 14.38 1.24
N ILE A 65 19.02 14.75 -0.02
CA ILE A 65 20.10 14.98 -0.97
C ILE A 65 20.94 16.07 -0.33
N GLU A 66 22.11 15.72 0.18
CA GLU A 66 23.12 16.70 0.55
C GLU A 66 23.46 17.48 -0.71
N VAL A 67 22.96 18.72 -0.79
CA VAL A 67 23.40 19.68 -1.81
C VAL A 67 24.86 19.98 -1.50
N GLY A 68 25.78 19.18 -2.03
CA GLY A 68 27.20 19.29 -1.71
C GLY A 68 28.14 18.23 -2.29
N LYS A 69 27.66 17.27 -3.10
CA LYS A 69 28.51 16.24 -3.72
C LYS A 69 28.49 16.21 -5.25
N ILE A 70 28.14 17.33 -5.89
CA ILE A 70 28.21 17.49 -7.35
C ILE A 70 29.22 18.58 -7.70
N ASP A 71 30.47 18.39 -7.27
CA ASP A 71 31.60 19.18 -7.77
C ASP A 71 32.04 18.62 -9.13
N HIS A 72 31.30 18.94 -10.21
CA HIS A 72 31.86 19.25 -11.55
C HIS A 72 30.86 19.48 -12.69
N ILE A 73 29.53 19.54 -12.45
CA ILE A 73 28.53 19.76 -13.53
C ILE A 73 27.72 21.05 -13.29
N TYR A 74 28.35 22.07 -12.73
CA TYR A 74 27.74 23.39 -12.50
C TYR A 74 28.20 24.38 -13.58
N ASP A 75 27.74 24.21 -14.82
CA ASP A 75 27.73 25.33 -15.78
C ASP A 75 26.69 25.25 -16.91
N GLN A 76 25.83 24.21 -16.97
CA GLN A 76 24.72 24.16 -17.93
C GLN A 76 23.33 24.41 -17.32
N HIS A 77 23.22 24.46 -15.98
CA HIS A 77 21.92 24.64 -15.30
C HIS A 77 21.42 26.10 -15.25
N THR A 78 22.27 27.09 -15.56
CA THR A 78 21.90 28.51 -15.43
C THR A 78 21.03 29.02 -16.58
N ALA A 79 21.06 28.36 -17.76
CA ALA A 79 20.22 28.72 -18.90
C ALA A 79 18.77 28.24 -18.75
N TYR A 80 18.53 27.16 -18.00
CA TYR A 80 17.19 26.64 -17.76
C TYR A 80 16.42 27.47 -16.71
N ALA A 81 17.13 28.16 -15.82
CA ALA A 81 16.57 28.97 -14.74
C ALA A 81 15.68 30.15 -15.22
N GLN A 82 15.79 30.58 -16.49
CA GLN A 82 15.00 31.70 -17.01
C GLN A 82 13.65 31.32 -17.64
N LEU A 83 13.41 30.04 -17.96
CA LEU A 83 12.08 29.56 -18.40
C LEU A 83 11.16 29.19 -17.23
N TYR A 84 11.69 29.03 -16.01
CA TYR A 84 10.93 28.62 -14.82
C TYR A 84 10.13 29.72 -14.12
N ARG A 85 10.08 30.94 -14.67
CA ARG A 85 9.22 32.00 -14.15
C ARG A 85 7.78 31.97 -14.68
N ALA A 86 7.43 31.04 -15.60
CA ALA A 86 6.16 31.13 -16.33
C ALA A 86 5.25 29.88 -16.31
N THR A 87 5.59 28.77 -15.64
CA THR A 87 4.71 27.60 -15.62
C THR A 87 4.64 26.92 -14.26
N THR A 88 3.46 27.00 -13.67
CA THR A 88 2.83 26.14 -12.66
C THR A 88 3.09 24.62 -12.84
N LEU A 89 4.31 24.14 -12.62
CA LEU A 89 4.67 22.71 -12.69
C LEU A 89 5.66 22.27 -11.59
N PHE A 90 5.56 22.82 -10.38
CA PHE A 90 6.13 22.23 -9.16
C PHE A 90 5.11 21.36 -8.39
N SER A 91 4.21 20.68 -9.12
CA SER A 91 3.43 19.55 -8.60
C SER A 91 4.27 18.28 -8.39
N ASN A 92 5.58 18.33 -8.68
CA ASN A 92 6.54 17.23 -8.55
C ASN A 92 7.15 17.07 -7.15
N PHE A 93 6.45 17.50 -6.09
CA PHE A 93 6.76 17.12 -4.70
C PHE A 93 5.73 16.11 -4.16
N HIS A 94 5.25 15.22 -5.04
CA HIS A 94 4.20 14.23 -4.80
C HIS A 94 4.79 12.86 -4.39
N PHE A 95 5.86 12.87 -3.56
CA PHE A 95 6.68 11.68 -3.27
C PHE A 95 6.72 11.31 -1.77
N LEU A 96 5.88 11.94 -0.94
CA LEU A 96 5.75 11.69 0.50
C LEU A 96 4.30 11.37 0.85
N ASP A 97 3.63 10.58 0.02
CA ASP A 97 2.22 10.24 0.16
C ASP A 97 2.02 8.91 0.90
N GLN A 98 3.10 8.22 1.29
CA GLN A 98 3.09 6.94 2.00
C GLN A 98 3.83 7.03 3.34
N ILE A 99 3.47 6.11 4.23
CA ILE A 99 4.15 5.83 5.49
C ILE A 99 4.32 4.32 5.65
N THR A 100 5.46 3.91 6.20
CA THR A 100 5.67 2.54 6.65
C THR A 100 4.75 2.25 7.85
N SER A 101 3.76 1.39 7.63
CA SER A 101 2.85 0.92 8.68
C SER A 101 3.43 -0.30 9.40
N ARG A 102 4.04 -1.22 8.64
CA ARG A 102 4.77 -2.38 9.17
C ARG A 102 6.10 -2.54 8.48
N THR A 103 7.13 -2.75 9.29
CA THR A 103 8.49 -2.99 8.79
C THR A 103 8.59 -4.38 8.14
N CYS A 104 9.44 -4.49 7.13
CA CYS A 104 9.76 -5.77 6.51
C CYS A 104 10.43 -6.72 7.51
N THR A 105 10.10 -8.01 7.41
CA THR A 105 10.77 -9.11 8.12
C THR A 105 11.16 -10.18 7.11
N VAL A 106 11.99 -11.14 7.48
CA VAL A 106 12.32 -12.26 6.59
C VAL A 106 11.10 -13.02 6.03
N THR A 107 9.92 -12.93 6.66
CA THR A 107 8.69 -13.64 6.22
C THR A 107 7.57 -12.71 5.77
N SER A 108 7.77 -11.39 5.75
CA SER A 108 6.71 -10.44 5.41
C SER A 108 7.28 -9.20 4.75
N ASP A 109 6.67 -8.78 3.66
CA ASP A 109 6.99 -7.50 3.03
C ASP A 109 6.69 -6.31 3.96
N THR A 110 7.25 -5.16 3.60
CA THR A 110 6.84 -3.87 4.15
C THR A 110 5.39 -3.56 3.78
N GLU A 111 4.61 -3.12 4.77
CA GLU A 111 3.24 -2.64 4.55
C GLU A 111 3.22 -1.11 4.53
N CYS A 112 2.82 -0.53 3.40
CA CYS A 112 2.72 0.91 3.20
C CYS A 112 1.27 1.38 3.33
N GLN A 113 1.05 2.54 3.94
CA GLN A 113 -0.25 3.19 4.02
C GLN A 113 -0.18 4.62 3.51
N CYS A 114 -1.27 5.10 2.89
CA CYS A 114 -1.34 6.48 2.43
C CYS A 114 -1.42 7.45 3.62
N GLN A 115 -0.70 8.56 3.51
CA GLN A 115 -0.75 9.65 4.47
C GLN A 115 -2.14 10.31 4.52
N GLN A 116 -2.39 11.04 5.61
CA GLN A 116 -3.64 11.77 5.78
C GLN A 116 -3.86 12.77 4.63
N GLY A 117 -5.07 12.76 4.06
CA GLY A 117 -5.40 13.55 2.88
C GLY A 117 -5.10 12.84 1.56
N TYR A 118 -4.69 11.58 1.61
CA TYR A 118 -4.56 10.70 0.45
C TYR A 118 -5.31 9.37 0.67
N PHE A 119 -5.69 8.73 -0.44
CA PHE A 119 -6.38 7.46 -0.47
C PHE A 119 -5.84 6.56 -1.59
N CYS A 120 -6.00 5.25 -1.43
CA CYS A 120 -5.62 4.26 -2.43
C CYS A 120 -6.72 3.19 -2.49
N PRO A 121 -7.59 3.21 -3.53
CA PRO A 121 -8.65 2.23 -3.67
C PRO A 121 -8.03 0.88 -3.97
N ALA A 122 -8.29 -0.10 -3.11
CA ALA A 122 -7.65 -1.41 -3.16
C ALA A 122 -8.04 -2.19 -4.43
N GLU A 123 -7.14 -2.22 -5.41
CA GLU A 123 -6.49 -3.39 -6.06
C GLU A 123 -5.49 -2.78 -7.07
N GLY A 124 -4.19 -3.04 -6.92
CA GLY A 124 -3.16 -2.58 -7.87
C GLY A 124 -2.81 -1.09 -7.83
N CYS A 125 -3.24 -0.34 -6.81
CA CYS A 125 -2.85 1.05 -6.62
C CYS A 125 -1.43 1.13 -6.00
N GLU A 126 -0.44 1.55 -6.80
CA GLU A 126 0.96 1.75 -6.38
C GLU A 126 1.25 3.21 -5.94
N ILE A 127 0.30 4.12 -6.14
CA ILE A 127 0.45 5.58 -5.95
C ILE A 127 -0.77 6.11 -5.21
N CYS A 128 -0.57 6.85 -4.12
CA CYS A 128 -1.68 7.40 -3.36
C CYS A 128 -2.27 8.61 -4.08
N GLN A 129 -3.60 8.67 -4.12
CA GLN A 129 -4.36 9.73 -4.75
C GLN A 129 -4.77 10.76 -3.70
N ARG A 130 -4.70 12.05 -4.03
CA ARG A 130 -5.11 13.09 -3.10
C ARG A 130 -6.63 13.11 -2.92
N CYS A 131 -7.08 13.22 -1.69
CA CYS A 131 -8.50 13.37 -1.37
C CYS A 131 -9.09 14.63 -2.03
N SER A 132 -10.26 14.45 -2.63
CA SER A 132 -11.14 15.53 -3.05
C SER A 132 -11.50 16.41 -1.86
N GLN A 133 -11.44 17.72 -2.05
CA GLN A 133 -11.67 18.70 -0.98
C GLN A 133 -13.13 19.16 -0.90
N LYS A 134 -13.88 19.05 -2.01
CA LYS A 134 -15.25 19.55 -2.13
C LYS A 134 -16.06 18.66 -3.07
N CYS A 135 -17.36 18.59 -2.82
CA CYS A 135 -18.30 17.97 -3.73
C CYS A 135 -18.71 18.92 -4.87
N PRO A 136 -19.16 18.38 -6.01
CA PRO A 136 -19.77 19.17 -7.08
C PRO A 136 -20.98 19.98 -6.58
N GLU A 137 -21.36 21.03 -7.31
CA GLU A 137 -22.52 21.86 -6.97
C GLU A 137 -23.79 21.02 -6.81
N GLY A 138 -24.57 21.30 -5.76
CA GLY A 138 -25.81 20.59 -5.44
C GLY A 138 -25.62 19.22 -4.77
N ARG A 139 -24.40 18.86 -4.37
CA ARG A 139 -24.11 17.64 -3.60
C ARG A 139 -23.48 17.95 -2.24
N GLU A 140 -23.75 17.08 -1.27
CA GLU A 140 -23.19 17.15 0.07
C GLU A 140 -22.23 15.99 0.35
N ILE A 141 -21.31 16.22 1.29
CA ILE A 141 -20.38 15.21 1.76
C ILE A 141 -21.19 14.17 2.54
N VAL A 142 -21.28 12.96 1.99
CA VAL A 142 -21.91 11.81 2.66
C VAL A 142 -20.88 10.90 3.30
N GLN A 143 -19.62 10.98 2.85
CA GLN A 143 -18.52 10.17 3.38
C GLN A 143 -17.21 10.95 3.32
N ILE A 144 -16.47 10.94 4.43
CA ILE A 144 -15.17 11.61 4.53
C ILE A 144 -14.11 10.70 3.89
N CYS A 145 -13.17 11.31 3.18
CA CYS A 145 -12.02 10.60 2.62
C CYS A 145 -11.23 9.85 3.72
N ASN A 146 -10.75 8.66 3.40
CA ASN A 146 -9.87 7.87 4.25
C ASN A 146 -8.76 7.21 3.42
N ALA A 147 -7.90 6.39 4.04
CA ALA A 147 -6.76 5.79 3.34
C ALA A 147 -7.11 4.87 2.16
N THR A 148 -8.37 4.42 2.03
CA THR A 148 -8.80 3.47 0.99
C THR A 148 -9.89 4.02 0.06
N MET A 149 -10.45 5.19 0.34
CA MET A 149 -11.46 5.81 -0.53
C MET A 149 -11.50 7.32 -0.44
N ASP A 150 -11.89 7.94 -1.55
CA ASP A 150 -12.06 9.38 -1.63
C ASP A 150 -13.29 9.89 -0.84
N LEU A 151 -13.44 11.22 -0.80
CA LEU A 151 -14.65 11.92 -0.39
C LEU A 151 -15.88 11.42 -1.18
N GLY A 152 -16.86 10.85 -0.48
CA GLY A 152 -18.13 10.45 -1.06
C GLY A 152 -19.11 11.63 -1.11
N CYS A 153 -19.70 11.87 -2.28
CA CYS A 153 -20.65 12.95 -2.52
C CYS A 153 -22.04 12.41 -2.89
N GLY A 154 -23.06 12.83 -2.14
CA GLY A 154 -24.46 12.41 -2.31
C GLY A 154 -25.42 13.59 -2.43
N LEU A 155 -26.71 13.30 -2.62
CA LEU A 155 -27.75 14.32 -2.58
C LEU A 155 -27.99 14.78 -1.13
N PRO A 156 -28.31 16.07 -0.88
CA PRO A 156 -28.54 16.61 0.46
C PRO A 156 -29.52 15.78 1.31
N ASP A 157 -30.51 15.15 0.67
CA ASP A 157 -31.55 14.37 1.37
C ASP A 157 -31.10 12.97 1.81
N GLN A 158 -29.98 12.45 1.32
CA GLN A 158 -29.50 11.10 1.67
C GLN A 158 -28.97 11.02 3.11
N GLY A 159 -28.45 12.12 3.66
CA GLY A 159 -28.11 12.24 5.09
C GLY A 159 -29.34 12.32 5.99
N LEU A 160 -30.46 12.84 5.46
CA LEU A 160 -31.73 12.92 6.17
C LEU A 160 -32.44 11.56 6.20
N VAL A 161 -32.41 10.79 5.11
CA VAL A 161 -33.02 9.45 5.05
C VAL A 161 -32.44 8.52 6.12
N HIS A 162 -31.12 8.57 6.39
CA HIS A 162 -30.52 7.74 7.43
C HIS A 162 -30.94 8.17 8.85
N LYS A 163 -31.01 9.49 9.11
CA LYS A 163 -31.54 10.04 10.37
C LYS A 163 -33.03 9.76 10.53
N HIS A 164 -33.80 9.82 9.45
CA HIS A 164 -35.23 9.55 9.42
C HIS A 164 -35.50 8.05 9.65
N CYS A 165 -34.71 7.16 9.04
CA CYS A 165 -34.77 5.72 9.32
C CYS A 165 -34.39 5.38 10.76
N LEU A 166 -33.35 6.03 11.32
CA LEU A 166 -32.97 5.84 12.72
C LEU A 166 -34.07 6.36 13.67
N LEU A 167 -34.65 7.51 13.39
CA LEU A 167 -35.79 8.05 14.14
C LEU A 167 -36.99 7.09 14.07
N LEU A 168 -37.35 6.60 12.87
CA LEU A 168 -38.43 5.62 12.70
C LEU A 168 -38.16 4.29 13.39
N TYR A 169 -36.89 3.85 13.43
CA TYR A 169 -36.47 2.65 14.14
C TYR A 169 -36.58 2.84 15.66
N LEU A 170 -36.11 3.97 16.19
CA LEU A 170 -36.18 4.31 17.61
C LEU A 170 -37.62 4.58 18.08
N THR A 171 -38.47 5.19 17.25
CA THR A 171 -39.91 5.35 17.56
C THR A 171 -40.63 4.01 17.53
N LYS A 172 -40.32 3.12 16.59
CA LYS A 172 -40.82 1.73 16.61
C LYS A 172 -40.40 0.97 17.87
N GLN A 173 -39.17 1.13 18.35
CA GLN A 173 -38.74 0.50 19.61
C GLN A 173 -39.48 1.06 20.84
N ARG A 174 -39.80 2.36 20.84
CA ARG A 174 -40.59 2.99 21.90
C ARG A 174 -42.02 2.46 21.94
N GLU A 175 -42.66 2.30 20.80
CA GLU A 175 -44.01 1.71 20.72
C GLU A 175 -44.02 0.23 21.13
N ALA A 176 -42.98 -0.53 20.77
CA ALA A 176 -42.83 -1.92 21.22
C ALA A 176 -42.70 -2.04 22.75
N TRP A 177 -41.97 -1.12 23.41
CA TRP A 177 -41.86 -1.08 24.88
C TRP A 177 -43.19 -0.73 25.56
N SER A 178 -43.96 0.19 24.98
CA SER A 178 -45.27 0.60 25.50
C SER A 178 -46.33 -0.51 25.39
N ILE A 179 -46.23 -1.41 24.41
CA ILE A 179 -47.17 -2.54 24.24
C ILE A 179 -46.84 -3.69 25.20
N SER A 180 -45.56 -3.88 25.56
CA SER A 180 -45.14 -4.89 26.56
C SER A 180 -45.32 -4.46 28.02
N GLY A 181 -45.61 -3.17 28.28
CA GLY A 181 -45.71 -2.60 29.62
C GLY A 181 -47.13 -2.50 30.21
N SER A 182 -48.16 -3.01 29.53
CA SER A 182 -49.57 -2.94 29.99
C SER A 182 -50.12 -4.27 30.52
N ASN A 183 -49.26 -5.20 30.94
CA ASN A 183 -49.64 -6.37 31.73
C ASN A 183 -48.67 -6.51 32.91
N ILE A 184 -48.95 -5.78 33.99
CA ILE A 184 -48.72 -6.13 35.41
C ILE A 184 -49.71 -5.34 36.24
#